data_AF-A0A0N4UCW9-F1
#
_entry.id   AF-A0A0N4UCW9-F1
#
_cell.length_a   1.000
_cell.length_b   1.000
_cell.length_c   1.000
_cell.angle_alpha   90.00
_cell.angle_beta   90.00
_cell.angle_gamma   90.00
#
_symmetry.space_group_name_H-M   'P 1'
#
loop_
_entity.id
_entity.type
_entity.pdbx_description
1 polymer ?
#
loop_
_entity_poly.entity_id
_entity_poly.type
_entity_poly.pdbx_seq_one_letter_code
_entity_poly.pdbx_strand_id
1 'polypeptide(L)'
;MEESISCRVQYVDDSDPFATTSSSHLEPSRPIMHTFLLHQSIGDQIPEVIRVLRAPHKACNAALQLYKYDGNMGDFGCYLDSDMSLIEQEDELEILKADP
;
A
#
# COMPACT_ATOMS: atom_id res chain seq x y z
N MET A 1 13.98 0.46 19.73
CA MET A 1 12.58 0.44 19.23
C MET A 1 12.72 0.64 17.75
N GLU A 2 12.29 -0.30 16.91
CA GLU A 2 12.31 -0.10 15.47
C GLU A 2 11.28 0.97 15.11
N GLU A 3 11.68 1.95 14.30
CA GLU A 3 10.80 3.04 13.88
C GLU A 3 9.76 2.48 12.89
N SER A 4 8.49 2.82 13.09
CA SER A 4 7.38 2.25 12.32
C SER A 4 6.27 3.26 12.11
N ILE A 5 5.49 3.07 11.04
CA ILE A 5 4.28 3.83 10.76
C ILE A 5 3.09 2.89 10.59
N SER A 6 1.93 3.26 11.11
CA SER A 6 0.69 2.52 10.87
C SER A 6 -0.18 3.29 9.89
N CYS A 7 -0.63 2.62 8.83
CA CYS A 7 -1.53 3.21 7.84
C CYS A 7 -2.58 2.21 7.37
N ARG A 8 -3.56 2.71 6.62
CA ARG A 8 -4.65 1.93 6.05
C ARG A 8 -4.22 1.29 4.73
N VAL A 9 -4.50 0.00 4.59
CA VAL A 9 -4.20 -0.77 3.37
C VAL A 9 -5.46 -1.45 2.82
N GLN A 10 -5.52 -1.52 1.49
CA GLN A 10 -6.48 -2.26 0.68
C GLN A 10 -5.73 -2.82 -0.54
N TYR A 11 -6.34 -3.74 -1.27
CA TYR A 11 -5.85 -4.20 -2.57
C TYR A 11 -6.87 -3.93 -3.67
N VAL A 12 -6.37 -3.84 -4.90
CA VAL A 12 -7.16 -3.98 -6.12
C VAL A 12 -6.64 -5.23 -6.83
N ASP A 13 -7.52 -6.07 -7.35
CA ASP A 13 -7.13 -7.18 -8.23
C ASP A 13 -7.22 -6.69 -9.68
N ASP A 14 -6.06 -6.35 -10.24
CA ASP A 14 -5.86 -5.93 -11.62
C ASP A 14 -5.03 -6.96 -12.42
N SER A 15 -4.99 -8.21 -11.93
CA SER A 15 -4.19 -9.28 -12.54
C SER A 15 -4.55 -9.59 -13.99
N ASP A 16 -5.81 -9.34 -14.38
CA ASP A 16 -6.25 -9.29 -15.77
C ASP A 16 -6.49 -7.84 -16.20
N PRO A 17 -5.57 -7.22 -16.97
CA PRO A 17 -5.72 -5.83 -17.41
C PRO A 17 -6.86 -5.63 -18.41
N PHE A 18 -7.47 -6.70 -18.93
CA PHE A 18 -8.62 -6.64 -19.84
C PHE A 18 -9.96 -6.90 -19.14
N ALA A 19 -9.95 -7.22 -17.84
CA ALA A 19 -11.16 -7.31 -17.06
C ALA A 19 -11.83 -5.93 -16.94
N THR A 20 -13.16 -5.93 -16.87
CA THR A 20 -13.91 -4.67 -16.74
C THR A 20 -13.56 -3.99 -15.43
N THR A 21 -13.32 -2.67 -15.45
CA THR A 21 -13.00 -1.89 -14.24
C THR A 21 -14.10 -1.94 -13.15
N SER A 22 -15.32 -2.35 -13.50
CA SER A 22 -16.41 -2.60 -12.55
C SER A 22 -16.14 -3.76 -11.58
N SER A 23 -15.12 -4.58 -11.80
CA SER A 23 -14.64 -5.58 -10.83
C SER A 23 -13.43 -5.11 -10.02
N SER A 24 -12.80 -3.99 -10.38
CA SER A 24 -11.59 -3.48 -9.74
C SER A 24 -11.94 -2.48 -8.64
N HIS A 25 -12.54 -2.98 -7.56
CA HIS A 25 -12.80 -2.20 -6.35
C HIS A 25 -11.69 -2.40 -5.32
N LEU A 26 -11.48 -1.40 -4.46
CA LEU A 26 -10.59 -1.52 -3.32
C LEU A 26 -11.21 -2.45 -2.27
N GLU A 27 -10.50 -3.54 -1.96
CA GLU A 27 -10.92 -4.58 -1.02
C GLU A 27 -9.93 -4.70 0.16
N PRO A 28 -10.40 -5.00 1.38
CA PRO A 28 -11.81 -5.04 1.79
C PRO A 28 -12.42 -3.63 1.80
N SER A 29 -13.75 -3.51 1.67
CA SER A 29 -14.42 -2.18 1.65
C SER A 29 -14.11 -1.27 2.84
N ARG A 30 -13.73 -1.86 4.00
CA ARG A 30 -13.15 -1.12 5.13
C ARG A 30 -11.65 -1.39 5.16
N PRO A 31 -10.79 -0.37 4.92
CA PRO A 31 -9.34 -0.54 4.97
C PRO A 31 -8.86 -1.16 6.27
N ILE A 32 -7.81 -1.97 6.19
CA ILE A 32 -7.19 -2.61 7.36
C ILE A 32 -5.99 -1.78 7.81
N MET A 33 -5.78 -1.61 9.11
CA MET A 33 -4.56 -1.01 9.64
C MET A 33 -3.40 -2.00 9.53
N HIS A 34 -2.29 -1.57 8.91
CA HIS A 34 -1.05 -2.31 8.85
C HIS A 34 0.11 -1.41 9.31
N THR A 35 1.11 -2.01 9.95
CA THR A 35 2.29 -1.31 10.46
C THR A 35 3.50 -1.66 9.62
N PHE A 36 4.07 -0.65 8.95
CA PHE A 36 5.31 -0.76 8.20
C PHE A 36 6.51 -0.38 9.07
N LEU A 37 7.60 -1.13 8.95
CA LEU A 37 8.91 -0.82 9.52
C LEU A 37 9.64 0.14 8.58
N LEU A 38 10.11 1.27 9.10
CA LEU A 38 10.63 2.36 8.27
C LEU A 38 11.98 2.05 7.61
N HIS A 39 12.76 1.13 8.19
CA HIS A 39 14.11 0.78 7.73
C HIS A 39 14.17 -0.55 6.95
N GLN A 40 13.05 -1.24 6.80
CA GLN A 40 12.97 -2.46 6.00
C GLN A 40 12.52 -2.09 4.58
N SER A 41 13.06 -2.77 3.57
CA SER A 41 12.62 -2.57 2.18
C SER A 41 11.11 -2.80 2.05
N ILE A 42 10.47 -2.10 1.11
CA ILE A 42 9.05 -2.29 0.85
C ILE A 42 8.77 -3.72 0.36
N GLY A 43 9.63 -4.25 -0.52
CA GLY A 43 9.51 -5.59 -1.08
C GLY A 43 9.50 -6.70 -0.03
N ASP A 44 10.35 -6.57 1.01
CA ASP A 44 10.39 -7.54 2.12
C ASP A 44 9.12 -7.52 2.98
N GLN A 45 8.36 -6.41 2.96
CA GLN A 45 7.15 -6.23 3.77
C GLN A 45 5.86 -6.63 3.03
N ILE A 46 5.86 -6.62 1.70
CA ILE A 46 4.68 -6.99 0.87
C ILE A 46 4.05 -8.35 1.22
N PRO A 47 4.80 -9.45 1.48
CA PRO A 47 4.19 -10.73 1.83
C PRO A 47 3.27 -10.67 3.04
N GLU A 48 3.63 -9.86 4.04
CA GLU A 48 2.84 -9.67 5.25
C GLU A 48 1.58 -8.83 4.98
N VAL A 49 1.69 -7.78 4.17
CA VAL A 49 0.53 -6.98 3.71
C VAL A 49 -0.49 -7.88 2.99
N ILE A 50 -0.03 -8.71 2.05
CA ILE A 50 -0.87 -9.67 1.33
C ILE A 50 -1.55 -10.64 2.30
N ARG A 51 -0.80 -11.17 3.27
CA ARG A 51 -1.32 -12.10 4.28
C ARG A 51 -2.41 -11.46 5.13
N VAL A 52 -2.21 -10.22 5.58
CA VAL A 52 -3.17 -9.47 6.40
C VAL A 52 -4.44 -9.16 5.61
N LEU A 53 -4.30 -8.72 4.36
CA LEU A 53 -5.42 -8.44 3.47
C LEU A 53 -6.15 -9.70 2.96
N ARG A 54 -5.52 -10.88 3.09
CA ARG A 54 -5.93 -12.12 2.40
C ARG A 54 -6.08 -11.90 0.90
N ALA A 55 -5.20 -11.09 0.32
CA ALA A 55 -5.25 -10.74 -1.08
C ALA A 55 -4.82 -11.93 -1.96
N PRO A 56 -5.35 -12.05 -3.19
CA PRO A 56 -5.02 -13.16 -4.11
C PRO A 56 -3.63 -13.03 -4.77
N HIS A 57 -2.95 -11.90 -4.57
CA HIS A 57 -1.69 -11.56 -5.22
C HIS A 57 -0.52 -12.47 -4.79
N LYS A 58 0.42 -12.66 -5.72
CA LYS A 58 1.76 -13.19 -5.41
C LYS A 58 2.67 -12.02 -5.04
N ALA A 59 3.46 -12.17 -3.99
CA ALA A 59 4.34 -11.09 -3.49
C ALA A 59 5.27 -10.51 -4.57
N CYS A 60 5.84 -11.36 -5.44
CA CYS A 60 6.73 -10.93 -6.52
C CYS A 60 6.07 -10.11 -7.63
N ASN A 61 4.73 -10.08 -7.68
CA ASN A 61 3.94 -9.38 -8.71
C ASN A 61 3.07 -8.29 -8.10
N ALA A 62 3.19 -8.03 -6.80
CA ALA A 62 2.43 -6.99 -6.12
C ALA A 62 3.29 -5.73 -5.98
N ALA A 63 2.64 -4.58 -5.99
CA ALA A 63 3.25 -3.29 -5.68
C ALA A 63 2.36 -2.55 -4.68
N LEU A 64 2.94 -1.60 -3.96
CA LEU A 64 2.19 -0.71 -3.08
C LEU A 64 2.10 0.66 -3.75
N GLN A 65 0.89 1.20 -3.82
CA GLN A 65 0.63 2.55 -4.31
C GLN A 65 0.12 3.42 -3.17
N LEU A 66 0.63 4.65 -3.10
CA LEU A 66 0.09 5.62 -2.16
C LEU A 66 -1.31 6.04 -2.58
N TYR A 67 -2.19 6.15 -1.58
CA TYR A 67 -3.51 6.73 -1.74
C TYR A 67 -3.64 7.87 -0.75
N LYS A 68 -3.83 9.09 -1.26
CA LYS A 68 -3.95 10.30 -0.46
C LYS A 68 -5.41 10.70 -0.37
N TYR A 69 -5.92 10.88 0.84
CA TYR A 69 -7.28 11.37 1.06
C TYR A 69 -7.24 12.85 1.49
N ASP A 70 -7.89 13.74 0.74
CA ASP A 70 -7.89 15.18 1.02
C ASP A 70 -9.18 15.70 1.70
N GLY A 71 -9.99 14.80 2.25
CA GLY A 71 -11.25 15.13 2.91
C GLY A 71 -12.48 15.03 2.00
N ASN A 72 -12.31 15.29 0.69
CA ASN A 72 -13.41 15.26 -0.28
C ASN A 72 -13.18 14.25 -1.39
N MET A 73 -11.93 14.01 -1.78
CA MET A 73 -11.57 13.11 -2.85
C MET A 73 -10.27 12.39 -2.50
N GLY A 74 -10.19 11.13 -2.87
CA GLY A 74 -8.93 10.41 -2.80
C GLY A 74 -8.23 10.44 -4.15
N ASP A 75 -6.91 10.55 -4.13
CA ASP A 75 -6.08 10.50 -5.31
C ASP A 75 -5.02 9.41 -5.20
N PHE A 76 -4.81 8.71 -6.31
CA PHE A 76 -3.80 7.66 -6.42
C PHE A 76 -2.46 8.31 -6.78
N GLY A 77 -1.49 8.17 -5.89
CA GLY A 77 -0.17 8.75 -6.02
C GLY A 77 0.86 7.78 -6.64
N CYS A 78 2.11 7.99 -6.25
CA CYS A 78 3.24 7.18 -6.68
C CYS A 78 3.16 5.74 -6.17
N TYR A 79 3.78 4.83 -6.92
CA TYR A 79 4.14 3.50 -6.41
C TYR A 79 5.39 3.63 -5.56
N LEU A 80 5.39 2.91 -4.44
CA LEU A 80 6.58 2.77 -3.60
C LEU A 80 7.61 1.89 -4.31
N ASP A 81 8.87 2.29 -4.28
CA ASP A 81 9.98 1.46 -4.75
C ASP A 81 10.14 0.26 -3.83
N SER A 82 10.02 -0.95 -4.39
CA SER A 82 10.13 -2.20 -3.65
C SER A 82 11.53 -2.46 -3.11
N ASP A 83 12.56 -1.90 -3.74
CA ASP A 83 13.96 -2.15 -3.38
C ASP A 83 14.46 -1.19 -2.29
N MET A 84 13.70 -0.13 -2.01
CA MET A 84 14.01 0.88 -0.99
C MET A 84 13.11 0.72 0.24
N SER A 85 13.58 1.23 1.37
CA SER A 85 12.76 1.39 2.59
C SER A 85 11.95 2.70 2.56
N LEU A 86 11.02 2.88 3.51
CA LEU A 86 10.25 4.13 3.61
C LEU A 86 11.11 5.32 4.00
N ILE A 87 12.13 5.13 4.84
CA ILE A 87 13.01 6.23 5.26
C ILE A 87 13.87 6.75 4.09
N GLU A 88 14.10 5.93 3.07
CA GLU A 88 14.82 6.32 1.85
C GLU A 88 13.90 6.99 0.81
N GLN A 89 12.59 7.01 1.06
CA GLN A 89 11.54 7.60 0.22
C GLN A 89 10.84 8.72 1.01
N GLU A 90 11.58 9.80 1.29
CA GLU A 90 11.17 10.83 2.25
C GLU A 90 9.84 11.51 1.89
N ASP A 91 9.63 11.85 0.60
CA ASP A 91 8.40 12.49 0.12
C ASP A 91 7.17 11.59 0.34
N GLU A 92 7.29 10.29 0.04
CA GLU A 92 6.26 9.29 0.25
C GLU A 92 5.96 9.08 1.74
N LEU A 93 7.01 9.06 2.57
CA LEU A 93 6.88 8.93 4.02
C LEU A 93 6.19 10.14 4.64
N GLU A 94 6.43 11.36 4.15
CA GLU A 94 5.72 12.56 4.58
C GLU A 94 4.22 12.48 4.26
N ILE A 95 3.85 11.96 3.08
CA ILE A 95 2.45 11.75 2.72
C ILE A 95 1.78 10.77 3.68
N LEU A 96 2.42 9.65 4.00
CA LEU A 96 1.88 8.66 4.94
C LEU A 96 1.74 9.22 6.37
N LYS A 97 2.67 10.09 6.80
CA LYS A 97 2.60 10.77 8.11
C LYS A 97 1.51 11.84 8.18
N ALA A 98 1.05 12.35 7.05
CA ALA A 98 0.02 13.38 6.99
C ALA A 98 -1.41 12.82 7.00
N ASP A 99 -1.60 11.50 6.82
CA ASP A 99 -2.92 10.85 6.95
C ASP A 99 -3.28 10.70 8.45
N PRO A 100 -4.40 11.31 8.93
CA PRO A 100 -4.77 11.31 10.34
C PRO A 100 -5.27 9.96 10.89
#